data_AF-A0AAD8QFY1-F1
#
_entry.id   AF-A0AAD8QFY1-F1
#
_cell.length_a   1.000
_cell.length_b   1.000
_cell.length_c   1.000
_cell.angle_alpha   90.00
_cell.angle_beta   90.00
_cell.angle_gamma   90.00
#
_symmetry.space_group_name_H-M   'P 1'
#
loop_
_entity.id
_entity.type
_entity.pdbx_description
1 polymer ?
#
loop_
_entity_poly.entity_id
_entity_poly.type
_entity_poly.pdbx_seq_one_letter_code
_entity_poly.pdbx_strand_id
1 'polypeptide(L)'
;MQWLEDKVYSIREVAANNLKRLAEEFGPEWAMQHIIPQVLEKINNPHYLYRMTILQAISLLAPVMGPEITCQTLLPVVVNSSKDRVPNIKFNVAKVLQSLVPILDQSLAEKTLKPCLVELSEDPDVDVRYYAKQALQACDQIMVSS
;
A
#
# COMPACT_ATOMS: atom_id res chain seq x y z
N MET A 1 5.55 17.96 -3.74
CA MET A 1 6.37 16.71 -3.75
C MET A 1 6.65 16.20 -5.18
N GLN A 2 7.38 16.94 -6.02
CA GLN A 2 7.58 16.58 -7.44
C GLN A 2 8.45 15.34 -7.67
N TRP A 3 9.36 15.00 -6.74
CA TRP A 3 10.28 13.87 -6.89
C TRP A 3 9.60 12.50 -6.93
N LEU A 4 8.37 12.36 -6.43
CA LEU A 4 7.58 11.13 -6.55
C LEU A 4 7.05 10.90 -7.98
N GLU A 5 7.08 11.92 -8.83
CA GLU A 5 6.64 11.90 -10.23
C GLU A 5 7.82 12.13 -11.18
N ASP A 6 9.04 11.93 -10.69
CA ASP A 6 10.24 12.07 -11.52
C ASP A 6 10.25 11.01 -12.64
N LYS A 7 10.76 11.41 -13.81
CA LYS A 7 10.88 10.52 -14.98
C LYS A 7 11.83 9.35 -14.71
N VAL A 8 12.80 9.53 -13.81
CA VAL A 8 13.79 8.52 -13.43
C VAL A 8 13.28 7.72 -12.23
N TYR A 9 13.20 6.40 -12.38
CA TYR A 9 12.71 5.51 -11.31
C TYR A 9 13.55 5.60 -10.02
N SER A 10 14.87 5.62 -10.12
CA SER A 10 15.74 5.67 -8.94
C SER A 10 15.54 6.95 -8.12
N ILE A 11 15.20 8.08 -8.75
CA ILE A 11 14.86 9.32 -8.03
C ILE A 11 13.56 9.14 -7.23
N ARG A 12 12.55 8.50 -7.84
CA ARG A 12 11.27 8.21 -7.17
C ARG A 12 11.44 7.27 -5.98
N GLU A 13 12.25 6.23 -6.13
CA GLU A 13 12.57 5.29 -5.06
C GLU A 13 13.29 5.97 -3.89
N VAL A 14 14.32 6.79 -4.17
CA VAL A 14 15.02 7.57 -3.15
C VAL A 14 14.08 8.56 -2.46
N ALA A 15 13.19 9.21 -3.22
CA ALA A 15 12.19 10.11 -2.65
C ALA A 15 11.26 9.38 -1.68
N ALA A 16 10.71 8.22 -2.06
CA ALA A 16 9.84 7.43 -1.19
C ALA A 16 10.54 6.98 0.11
N ASN A 17 11.80 6.53 0.00
CA ASN A 17 12.61 6.18 1.18
C ASN A 17 12.91 7.38 2.08
N ASN A 18 13.16 8.56 1.52
CA ASN A 18 13.36 9.77 2.32
C ASN A 18 12.10 10.19 3.06
N LEU A 19 10.90 10.02 2.47
CA LEU A 19 9.64 10.27 3.18
C LEU A 19 9.47 9.35 4.39
N LYS A 20 9.80 8.07 4.24
CA LYS A 20 9.83 7.14 5.37
C LYS A 20 10.77 7.63 6.48
N ARG A 21 12.01 7.99 6.14
CA ARG A 21 13.00 8.47 7.11
C ARG A 21 12.55 9.74 7.84
N LEU A 22 11.89 10.66 7.13
CA LEU A 22 11.31 11.86 7.74
C LEU A 22 10.16 11.50 8.69
N ALA A 23 9.29 10.55 8.32
CA ALA A 23 8.23 10.08 9.21
C ALA A 23 8.79 9.36 10.46
N GLU A 24 9.88 8.61 10.33
CA GLU A 24 10.59 7.99 11.46
C GLU A 24 11.18 9.05 12.41
N GLU A 25 11.77 10.13 11.88
CA GLU A 25 12.43 11.17 12.66
C GLU A 25 11.44 12.12 13.35
N PHE A 26 10.41 12.55 12.63
CA PHE A 26 9.46 13.57 13.12
C PHE A 26 8.17 13.00 13.71
N GLY A 27 7.95 11.68 13.56
CA GLY A 27 6.81 10.98 14.10
C GLY A 27 5.55 11.00 13.23
N PRO A 28 4.57 10.13 13.56
CA PRO A 28 3.39 9.89 12.74
C PRO A 28 2.45 11.09 12.66
N GLU A 29 2.30 11.89 13.72
CA GLU A 29 1.43 13.07 13.71
C GLU A 29 1.95 14.13 12.74
N TRP A 30 3.26 14.38 12.76
CA TRP A 30 3.90 15.31 11.83
C TRP A 30 3.79 14.81 10.39
N ALA A 31 4.06 13.53 10.17
CA ALA A 31 3.95 12.93 8.84
C ALA A 31 2.50 12.98 8.31
N MET A 32 1.49 12.82 9.17
CA MET A 32 0.09 12.93 8.80
C MET A 32 -0.30 14.35 8.36
N GLN A 33 0.35 15.39 8.92
CA GLN A 33 0.11 16.78 8.53
C GLN A 33 0.87 17.17 7.26
N HIS A 34 2.10 16.69 7.09
CA HIS A 34 3.03 17.21 6.08
C HIS A 34 3.34 16.27 4.92
N ILE A 35 3.29 14.95 5.14
CA ILE A 35 3.66 13.93 4.13
C ILE A 35 2.40 13.28 3.54
N ILE A 36 1.56 12.69 4.38
CA ILE A 36 0.46 11.82 3.92
C ILE A 36 -0.46 12.51 2.91
N PRO A 37 -0.94 13.76 3.11
CA PRO A 37 -1.83 14.41 2.15
C PRO A 37 -1.19 14.56 0.76
N GLN A 38 0.09 14.91 0.71
CA GLN A 38 0.83 15.08 -0.55
C GLN A 38 1.09 13.76 -1.28
N VAL A 39 1.27 12.66 -0.53
CA VAL A 39 1.43 11.31 -1.09
C VAL A 39 0.09 10.83 -1.66
N LEU A 40 -1.00 10.97 -0.90
CA LEU A 40 -2.31 10.47 -1.29
C LEU A 40 -2.95 11.25 -2.44
N GLU A 41 -2.69 12.55 -2.56
CA GLU A 41 -3.15 13.36 -3.71
C GLU A 41 -2.72 12.75 -5.05
N LYS A 42 -1.58 12.06 -5.07
CA LYS A 42 -0.96 11.50 -6.29
C LYS A 42 -1.45 10.12 -6.67
N ILE A 43 -2.27 9.46 -5.84
CA ILE A 43 -2.76 8.11 -6.13
C ILE A 43 -3.64 8.07 -7.39
N ASN A 44 -4.29 9.17 -7.75
CA ASN A 44 -5.16 9.27 -8.92
C ASN A 44 -4.44 9.78 -10.17
N ASN A 45 -3.11 9.81 -10.18
CA ASN A 45 -2.35 10.30 -11.32
C ASN A 45 -2.67 9.47 -12.59
N PRO A 46 -2.91 10.09 -13.76
CA PRO A 46 -3.21 9.37 -14.99
C PRO A 46 -2.09 8.39 -15.41
N HIS A 47 -0.84 8.68 -15.05
CA HIS A 47 0.31 7.86 -15.37
C HIS A 47 0.51 6.74 -14.33
N TYR A 48 0.36 5.48 -14.76
CA TYR A 48 0.36 4.34 -13.84
C TYR A 48 1.70 4.14 -13.11
N LEU A 49 2.83 4.50 -13.74
CA LEU A 49 4.13 4.42 -13.04
C LEU A 49 4.15 5.27 -11.77
N TYR A 50 3.50 6.43 -11.76
CA TYR A 50 3.48 7.31 -10.58
C TYR A 50 2.54 6.74 -9.52
N ARG A 51 1.39 6.18 -9.90
CA ARG A 51 0.52 5.44 -8.98
C ARG A 51 1.24 4.26 -8.33
N MET A 52 2.06 3.52 -9.08
CA MET A 52 2.94 2.47 -8.52
C MET A 52 3.92 3.03 -7.48
N THR A 53 4.54 4.19 -7.74
CA THR A 53 5.40 4.86 -6.76
C THR A 53 4.64 5.24 -5.50
N ILE A 54 3.40 5.69 -5.60
CA ILE A 54 2.58 6.01 -4.42
C ILE A 54 2.26 4.75 -3.62
N LEU A 55 1.93 3.63 -4.26
CA LEU A 55 1.76 2.34 -3.56
C LEU A 55 3.04 1.90 -2.83
N GLN A 56 4.21 2.05 -3.46
CA GLN A 56 5.49 1.80 -2.82
C GLN A 56 5.72 2.72 -1.62
N ALA A 57 5.47 4.03 -1.77
CA ALA A 57 5.59 4.97 -0.66
C ALA A 57 4.65 4.62 0.51
N ILE A 58 3.40 4.21 0.23
CA ILE A 58 2.45 3.76 1.26
C ILE A 58 2.99 2.53 1.99
N SER A 59 3.55 1.53 1.29
CA SER A 59 4.13 0.35 1.97
C SER A 59 5.32 0.68 2.87
N LEU A 60 6.10 1.71 2.52
CA LEU A 60 7.24 2.16 3.34
C LEU A 60 6.79 2.98 4.55
N LEU A 61 5.71 3.76 4.40
CA LEU A 61 5.17 4.63 5.43
C LEU A 61 4.32 3.86 6.46
N ALA A 62 3.52 2.89 6.02
CA ALA A 62 2.57 2.21 6.90
C ALA A 62 3.17 1.67 8.22
N PRO A 63 4.34 0.99 8.22
CA PRO A 63 4.94 0.51 9.48
C PRO A 63 5.32 1.63 10.46
N VAL A 64 5.61 2.84 9.97
CA VAL A 64 6.09 3.97 10.78
C VAL A 64 4.96 4.94 11.17
N MET A 65 3.81 4.86 10.49
CA MET A 65 2.62 5.65 10.83
C MET A 65 1.83 5.07 12.02
N GLY A 66 2.15 3.84 12.44
CA GLY A 66 1.43 3.11 13.47
C GLY A 66 0.10 2.52 12.98
N PRO A 67 -0.51 1.60 13.76
CA PRO A 67 -1.68 0.84 13.33
C PRO A 67 -2.90 1.72 13.05
N GLU A 68 -3.19 2.70 13.91
CA GLU A 68 -4.39 3.53 13.78
C GLU A 68 -4.43 4.31 12.46
N ILE A 69 -3.37 5.08 12.16
CA ILE A 69 -3.29 5.87 10.92
C ILE A 69 -3.22 4.96 9.70
N THR A 70 -2.48 3.85 9.78
CA THR A 70 -2.40 2.87 8.70
C THR A 70 -3.78 2.31 8.36
N CYS A 71 -4.53 1.88 9.36
CA CYS A 71 -5.86 1.29 9.18
C CYS A 71 -6.90 2.31 8.70
N GLN A 72 -6.93 3.51 9.28
CA GLN A 72 -7.96 4.51 9.00
C GLN A 72 -7.69 5.33 7.74
N THR A 73 -6.41 5.53 7.37
CA THR A 73 -6.04 6.45 6.29
C THR A 73 -5.41 5.73 5.10
N LEU A 74 -4.42 4.85 5.32
CA LEU A 74 -3.64 4.27 4.23
C LEU A 74 -4.32 3.06 3.60
N LEU A 75 -4.84 2.14 4.43
CA LEU A 75 -5.49 0.92 3.96
C LEU A 75 -6.66 1.19 3.00
N PRO A 76 -7.60 2.13 3.26
CA PRO A 76 -8.69 2.42 2.34
C PRO A 76 -8.21 2.84 0.95
N VAL A 77 -7.10 3.58 0.87
CA VAL A 77 -6.51 4.01 -0.40
C VAL A 77 -5.93 2.82 -1.18
N VAL A 78 -5.24 1.92 -0.48
CA VAL A 78 -4.70 0.68 -1.07
C VAL A 78 -5.82 -0.22 -1.58
N VAL A 79 -6.87 -0.41 -0.78
CA VAL A 79 -8.06 -1.20 -1.16
C VAL A 79 -8.77 -0.59 -2.36
N ASN A 80 -8.98 0.74 -2.39
CA ASN A 80 -9.57 1.41 -3.55
C ASN A 80 -8.72 1.23 -4.82
N SER A 81 -7.39 1.21 -4.67
CA SER A 81 -6.46 0.98 -5.79
C SER A 81 -6.56 -0.43 -6.38
N SER A 82 -7.19 -1.40 -5.69
CA SER A 82 -7.46 -2.75 -6.25
C SER A 82 -8.36 -2.71 -7.50
N LYS A 83 -9.12 -1.62 -7.68
CA LYS A 83 -10.03 -1.41 -8.82
C LYS A 83 -9.36 -0.75 -10.03
N ASP A 84 -8.06 -0.48 -9.98
CA ASP A 84 -7.33 0.14 -11.09
C ASP A 84 -7.42 -0.71 -12.35
N ARG A 85 -7.57 -0.07 -13.52
CA ARG A 85 -7.63 -0.78 -14.81
C ARG A 85 -6.31 -1.46 -15.21
N VAL A 86 -5.18 -1.06 -14.62
CA VAL A 86 -3.85 -1.55 -14.97
C VAL A 86 -3.49 -2.74 -14.06
N PRO A 87 -3.25 -3.95 -14.62
CA PRO A 87 -2.89 -5.12 -13.82
C PRO A 87 -1.66 -4.91 -12.93
N ASN A 88 -0.67 -4.14 -13.41
CA ASN A 88 0.51 -3.79 -12.61
C ASN A 88 0.20 -3.05 -11.32
N ILE A 89 -0.86 -2.25 -11.30
CA ILE A 89 -1.31 -1.59 -10.06
C ILE A 89 -1.95 -2.63 -9.15
N LYS A 90 -2.87 -3.44 -9.67
CA LYS A 90 -3.59 -4.46 -8.90
C LYS A 90 -2.67 -5.47 -8.23
N PHE A 91 -1.64 -5.99 -8.91
CA PHE A 91 -0.73 -6.94 -8.27
C PHE A 91 0.17 -6.25 -7.23
N ASN A 92 0.51 -4.97 -7.42
CA ASN A 92 1.22 -4.21 -6.40
C ASN A 92 0.32 -3.93 -5.20
N VAL A 93 -0.98 -3.72 -5.39
CA VAL A 93 -1.94 -3.66 -4.28
C VAL A 93 -1.90 -4.93 -3.46
N ALA A 94 -1.92 -6.12 -4.10
CA ALA A 94 -1.79 -7.38 -3.37
C ALA A 94 -0.49 -7.47 -2.55
N LYS A 95 0.65 -7.02 -3.11
CA LYS A 95 1.94 -6.95 -2.39
C LYS A 95 1.90 -5.99 -1.20
N VAL A 96 1.30 -4.81 -1.38
CA VAL A 96 1.16 -3.85 -0.28
C VAL A 96 0.26 -4.43 0.81
N LEU A 97 -0.91 -4.99 0.45
CA LEU A 97 -1.81 -5.63 1.42
C LEU A 97 -1.09 -6.74 2.20
N GLN A 98 -0.29 -7.59 1.54
CA GLN A 98 0.54 -8.59 2.22
C GLN A 98 1.48 -7.97 3.27
N SER A 99 2.13 -6.84 2.94
CA SER A 99 3.03 -6.15 3.88
C SER A 99 2.31 -5.49 5.06
N LEU A 100 1.00 -5.23 4.94
CA LEU A 100 0.19 -4.64 6.00
C LEU A 100 -0.33 -5.67 7.00
N VAL A 101 -0.36 -6.96 6.65
CA VAL A 101 -0.94 -8.02 7.51
C VAL A 101 -0.41 -7.97 8.96
N PRO A 102 0.90 -7.78 9.24
CA PRO A 102 1.41 -7.71 10.62
C PRO A 102 0.96 -6.46 11.40
N ILE A 103 0.40 -5.46 10.75
CA ILE A 103 -0.01 -4.17 11.33
C ILE A 103 -1.51 -4.17 11.65
N LEU A 104 -2.31 -4.94 10.90
CA LEU A 104 -3.76 -4.95 11.04
C LEU A 104 -4.22 -5.88 12.15
N ASP A 105 -5.31 -5.53 12.82
CA ASP A 105 -6.02 -6.47 13.68
C ASP A 105 -6.76 -7.54 12.86
N GLN A 106 -7.10 -8.65 13.53
CA GLN A 106 -7.79 -9.78 12.91
C GLN A 106 -9.16 -9.40 12.33
N SER A 107 -9.87 -8.46 12.95
CA SER A 107 -11.20 -8.05 12.49
C SER A 107 -11.11 -7.32 11.15
N LEU A 108 -10.14 -6.44 11.01
CA LEU A 108 -9.92 -5.66 9.79
C LEU A 108 -9.32 -6.51 8.67
N ALA A 109 -8.44 -7.46 9.02
CA ALA A 109 -7.94 -8.45 8.07
C ALA A 109 -9.10 -9.27 7.45
N GLU A 110 -10.03 -9.75 8.28
CA GLU A 110 -11.21 -10.52 7.83
C GLU A 110 -12.23 -9.68 7.07
N LYS A 111 -12.55 -8.46 7.53
CA LYS A 111 -13.62 -7.64 6.95
C LYS A 111 -13.22 -6.86 5.71
N THR A 112 -11.93 -6.58 5.53
CA THR A 112 -11.47 -5.67 4.48
C THR A 112 -10.41 -6.30 3.59
N LEU A 113 -9.35 -6.84 4.18
CA LEU A 113 -8.21 -7.31 3.41
C LEU A 113 -8.52 -8.63 2.68
N LYS A 114 -9.08 -9.63 3.37
CA LYS A 114 -9.43 -10.93 2.76
C LYS A 114 -10.43 -10.80 1.61
N PRO A 115 -11.56 -10.09 1.73
CA PRO A 115 -12.50 -9.91 0.61
C PRO A 115 -11.84 -9.26 -0.60
N CYS A 116 -10.99 -8.24 -0.39
CA CYS A 116 -10.26 -7.58 -1.46
C CYS A 116 -9.28 -8.54 -2.16
N LEU A 117 -8.54 -9.34 -1.40
CA LEU A 117 -7.59 -10.31 -1.98
C LEU A 117 -8.29 -11.48 -2.68
N VAL A 118 -9.44 -11.94 -2.18
CA VAL A 118 -10.25 -12.97 -2.87
C VAL A 118 -10.75 -12.43 -4.21
N GLU A 119 -11.18 -11.18 -4.28
CA GLU A 119 -11.56 -10.59 -5.57
C GLU A 119 -10.37 -10.51 -6.54
N LEU A 120 -9.20 -10.09 -6.05
CA LEU A 120 -7.97 -10.07 -6.86
C LEU A 120 -7.49 -11.48 -7.26
N SER A 121 -7.82 -12.53 -6.49
CA SER A 121 -7.43 -13.90 -6.83
C SER A 121 -8.17 -14.47 -8.04
N GLU A 122 -9.26 -13.82 -8.44
CA GLU A 122 -10.08 -14.16 -9.61
C GLU A 122 -9.85 -13.20 -10.80
N ASP A 123 -8.89 -12.29 -10.72
CA ASP A 123 -8.57 -11.34 -11.80
C ASP A 123 -8.14 -12.06 -13.09
N PRO A 124 -8.47 -11.56 -14.29
CA PRO A 124 -8.00 -12.15 -15.55
C PRO A 124 -6.47 -12.19 -15.70
N ASP A 125 -5.74 -11.27 -15.06
CA ASP A 125 -4.28 -11.23 -15.13
C ASP A 125 -3.62 -12.26 -14.19
N VAL A 126 -2.64 -13.00 -14.71
CA VAL A 126 -1.99 -14.09 -13.96
C VAL A 126 -1.16 -13.62 -12.78
N ASP A 127 -0.49 -12.47 -12.90
CA ASP A 127 0.33 -11.92 -11.83
C ASP A 127 -0.56 -11.40 -10.71
N VAL A 128 -1.67 -10.75 -11.05
CA VAL A 128 -2.67 -10.31 -10.06
C VAL A 128 -3.16 -11.50 -9.23
N ARG A 129 -3.57 -12.60 -9.89
CA ARG A 129 -3.99 -13.82 -9.17
C ARG A 129 -2.88 -14.41 -8.32
N TYR A 130 -1.66 -14.47 -8.85
CA TYR A 130 -0.51 -15.05 -8.15
C TYR A 130 -0.21 -14.30 -6.84
N TYR A 131 -0.04 -12.97 -6.91
CA TYR A 131 0.29 -12.18 -5.74
C TYR A 131 -0.87 -12.08 -4.75
N ALA A 132 -2.12 -12.08 -5.23
CA ALA A 132 -3.29 -12.13 -4.34
C ALA A 132 -3.34 -13.43 -3.53
N LYS A 133 -3.08 -14.58 -4.15
CA LYS A 133 -3.02 -15.88 -3.46
C LYS A 133 -1.87 -15.95 -2.45
N GLN A 134 -0.71 -15.40 -2.79
CA GLN A 134 0.42 -15.29 -1.84
C GLN A 134 0.05 -14.42 -0.63
N ALA A 135 -0.64 -13.31 -0.85
CA ALA A 135 -1.10 -12.44 0.23
C ALA A 135 -2.15 -13.12 1.12
N LEU A 136 -3.10 -13.88 0.55
CA LEU A 136 -4.09 -14.65 1.31
C LEU A 136 -3.42 -15.69 2.23
N GLN A 137 -2.44 -16.42 1.70
CA GLN A 137 -1.68 -17.41 2.48
C GLN A 137 -0.98 -16.76 3.69
N ALA A 138 -0.41 -15.56 3.51
CA ALA A 138 0.21 -14.83 4.61
C ALA A 138 -0.80 -14.41 5.68
N CYS A 139 -2.03 -14.07 5.29
CA CYS A 139 -3.11 -13.76 6.24
C CYS A 139 -3.48 -14.97 7.10
N ASP A 140 -3.66 -16.13 6.47
CA ASP A 140 -4.06 -17.34 7.18
C ASP A 140 -2.97 -17.82 8.14
N GLN A 141 -1.69 -17.70 7.77
CA GLN A 141 -0.57 -18.08 8.63
C GLN A 141 -0.51 -17.27 9.93
N ILE A 142 -0.69 -15.95 9.84
CA ILE A 142 -0.65 -15.05 11.01
C ILE A 142 -1.86 -15.28 11.93
N MET A 143 -3.03 -15.57 11.35
CA MET A 143 -4.25 -15.82 12.12
C MET A 143 -4.27 -17.16 12.86
N VAL A 144 -3.48 -18.15 12.41
CA VAL A 144 -3.33 -19.44 13.10
C VAL A 144 -2.30 -19.37 14.23
N SER A 145 -1.40 -18.37 14.20
CA SER A 145 -0.29 -18.22 15.16
C SER A 145 -0.51 -17.13 16.21
N SER A 146 -1.68 -16.45 16.18
CA SER A 146 -2.14 -15.47 17.18
C SER A 146 -3.18 -16.08 18.11
#